data_AF-A0A0W0TRS6-F1
#
_entry.id   AF-A0A0W0TRS6-F1
#
_cell.length_a   1.000
_cell.length_b   1.000
_cell.length_c   1.000
_cell.angle_alpha   90.00
_cell.angle_beta   90.00
_cell.angle_gamma   90.00
#
_symmetry.space_group_name_H-M   'P 1'
#
loop_
_entity.id
_entity.type
_entity.pdbx_description
1 polymer ?
#
loop_
_entity_poly.entity_id
_entity_poly.type
_entity_poly.pdbx_seq_one_letter_code
_entity_poly.pdbx_strand_id
1 'polypeptide(L)'
;MSTPKDKKIVIEGVTPQGKEFRPSDWAERMSGAMASFKNSRIQYSPLLQPSVNKEGFKCVLLDPKLKESSPQVYKAILEFAKANNLKICNEDTPEEGS
;
A
#
# COMPACT_ATOMS: atom_id res chain seq x y z
N MET A 1 22.84 -3.13 15.92
CA MET A 1 21.47 -3.55 16.29
C MET A 1 20.67 -3.57 15.01
N SER A 2 20.55 -4.74 14.36
CA SER A 2 19.82 -4.87 13.10
C SER A 2 18.34 -4.96 13.40
N THR A 3 17.65 -3.82 13.35
CA THR A 3 16.19 -3.75 13.48
C THR A 3 15.54 -4.71 12.48
N PRO A 4 14.54 -5.50 12.89
CA PRO A 4 13.82 -6.39 12.00
C PRO A 4 13.32 -5.57 10.81
N LYS A 5 13.56 -6.10 9.63
CA LYS A 5 13.19 -5.51 8.35
C LYS A 5 11.66 -5.52 8.31
N ASP A 6 11.04 -4.46 8.84
CA ASP A 6 9.59 -4.31 8.87
C ASP A 6 9.08 -4.43 7.43
N LYS A 7 8.53 -5.60 7.11
CA LYS A 7 8.11 -5.97 5.76
C LYS A 7 6.98 -5.05 5.32
N LYS A 8 7.16 -4.36 4.20
CA LYS A 8 6.13 -3.47 3.67
C LYS A 8 4.94 -4.29 3.18
N ILE A 9 3.76 -3.74 3.37
CA ILE A 9 2.52 -4.32 2.88
C ILE A 9 2.25 -3.73 1.50
N VAL A 10 2.07 -4.60 0.52
CA VAL A 10 1.76 -4.20 -0.85
C VAL A 10 0.28 -4.44 -1.09
N ILE A 11 -0.46 -3.36 -1.34
CA ILE A 11 -1.86 -3.44 -1.73
C ILE A 11 -1.91 -3.30 -3.23
N GLU A 12 -2.20 -4.40 -3.92
CA GLU A 12 -2.33 -4.40 -5.37
C GLU A 12 -3.73 -3.96 -5.76
N GLY A 13 -3.82 -3.06 -6.75
CA GLY A 13 -5.05 -2.59 -7.35
C GLY A 13 -5.67 -3.63 -8.27
N VAL A 14 -5.64 -4.89 -7.86
CA VAL A 14 -6.22 -6.03 -8.55
C VAL A 14 -6.88 -6.90 -7.49
N THR A 15 -8.03 -7.46 -7.82
CA THR A 15 -8.68 -8.42 -6.94
C THR A 15 -7.95 -9.77 -6.97
N PRO A 16 -8.11 -10.63 -5.97
CA PRO A 16 -7.58 -12.01 -6.04
C PRO A 16 -8.15 -12.83 -7.22
N GLN A 17 -9.19 -12.34 -7.89
CA GLN A 17 -9.76 -12.94 -9.11
C GLN A 17 -9.09 -12.40 -10.40
N GLY A 18 -8.05 -11.56 -10.29
CA GLY A 18 -7.36 -10.97 -11.44
C GLY A 18 -8.08 -9.78 -12.07
N LYS A 19 -9.04 -9.15 -11.36
CA LYS A 19 -9.77 -7.99 -11.88
C LYS A 19 -9.08 -6.69 -11.47
N GLU A 20 -8.66 -5.88 -12.44
CA GLU A 20 -8.10 -4.55 -12.20
C GLU A 20 -9.10 -3.65 -11.46
N PHE A 21 -8.61 -2.97 -10.43
CA PHE A 21 -9.35 -1.96 -9.68
C PHE A 21 -9.26 -0.61 -10.39
N ARG A 22 -10.43 0.01 -10.58
CA ARG A 22 -10.59 1.33 -11.19
C ARG A 22 -11.16 2.29 -10.14
N PRO A 23 -10.74 3.57 -10.14
CA PRO A 23 -9.93 4.24 -11.15
C PRO A 23 -8.44 3.87 -11.10
N SER A 24 -7.73 3.98 -12.22
CA SER A 24 -6.30 3.66 -12.31
C SER A 24 -5.43 4.58 -11.43
N ASP A 25 -5.92 5.79 -11.11
CA ASP A 25 -5.23 6.74 -10.23
C ASP A 25 -5.52 6.53 -8.73
N TRP A 26 -6.17 5.41 -8.34
CA TRP A 26 -6.53 5.17 -6.94
C TRP A 26 -5.31 5.17 -6.02
N ALA A 27 -4.18 4.62 -6.47
CA ALA A 27 -2.94 4.57 -5.70
C ALA A 27 -2.40 5.97 -5.43
N GLU A 28 -2.41 6.83 -6.45
CA GLU A 28 -1.96 8.23 -6.36
C GLU A 28 -2.89 9.05 -5.47
N ARG A 29 -4.21 8.83 -5.57
CA ARG A 29 -5.21 9.45 -4.67
C ARG A 29 -5.02 9.02 -3.22
N MET A 30 -4.81 7.72 -2.98
CA MET A 30 -4.61 7.17 -1.64
C MET A 30 -3.32 7.71 -1.02
N SER A 31 -2.21 7.65 -1.75
CA SER A 31 -0.94 8.23 -1.28
C SER A 31 -1.00 9.74 -1.16
N GLY A 32 -1.82 10.41 -1.97
CA GLY A 32 -2.10 11.85 -1.91
C GLY A 32 -2.69 12.30 -0.59
N ALA A 33 -3.49 11.46 0.08
CA ALA A 33 -4.03 11.76 1.41
C ALA A 33 -2.94 11.94 2.48
N MET A 34 -1.76 11.33 2.27
CA MET A 34 -0.58 11.45 3.12
C MET A 34 0.54 12.29 2.48
N ALA A 35 0.29 12.88 1.32
CA ALA A 35 1.29 13.67 0.64
C ALA A 35 1.33 15.09 1.19
N SER A 36 2.54 15.64 1.26
CA SER A 36 2.73 17.04 1.62
C SER A 36 2.98 17.87 0.37
N PHE A 37 2.32 19.02 0.27
CA PHE A 37 2.58 19.99 -0.79
C PHE A 37 3.76 20.86 -0.37
N LYS A 38 4.91 20.69 -1.02
CA LYS A 38 6.09 21.52 -0.78
C LYS A 38 6.61 22.07 -2.09
N ASN A 39 6.69 23.39 -2.19
CA ASN A 39 7.30 24.09 -3.33
C ASN A 39 6.69 23.70 -4.70
N SER A 40 5.35 23.66 -4.76
CA SER A 40 4.56 23.24 -5.94
C SER A 40 4.78 21.80 -6.40
N ARG A 41 5.37 20.93 -5.56
CA ARG A 41 5.49 19.49 -5.81
C ARG A 41 4.83 18.68 -4.70
N ILE A 42 4.15 17.61 -5.11
CA ILE A 42 3.58 16.62 -4.20
C ILE A 42 4.72 15.72 -3.75
N GLN A 43 4.97 15.69 -2.45
CA GLN A 43 5.95 14.79 -1.85
C GLN A 43 5.21 13.71 -1.06
N TYR A 44 5.18 12.50 -1.61
CA TYR A 44 4.56 11.35 -0.94
C TYR A 44 5.37 10.94 0.29
N SER A 45 4.66 10.53 1.34
CA SER A 45 5.29 10.00 2.55
C SER A 45 5.98 8.67 2.25
N PRO A 46 7.19 8.41 2.78
CA PRO A 46 7.83 7.10 2.64
C PRO A 46 7.03 5.96 3.28
N LEU A 47 6.08 6.29 4.16
CA LEU A 47 5.17 5.35 4.80
C LEU A 47 4.03 4.89 3.89
N LEU A 48 3.71 5.66 2.84
CA LEU A 48 2.63 5.37 1.92
C LEU A 48 2.95 5.89 0.52
N GLN A 49 3.37 4.99 -0.36
CA GLN A 49 3.84 5.37 -1.71
C GLN A 49 3.07 4.64 -2.80
N PRO A 50 2.73 5.32 -3.90
CA PRO A 50 2.17 4.66 -5.06
C PRO A 50 3.29 3.91 -5.78
N SER A 51 2.98 2.72 -6.28
CA SER A 51 3.88 1.86 -7.03
C SER A 51 3.11 1.15 -8.14
N VAL A 52 3.82 0.41 -8.99
CA VAL A 52 3.22 -0.39 -10.07
C VAL A 52 3.85 -1.77 -10.02
N ASN A 53 3.04 -2.82 -10.08
CA ASN A 53 3.55 -4.19 -10.12
C ASN A 53 4.11 -4.53 -11.51
N LYS A 54 4.69 -5.73 -11.65
CA LYS A 54 5.30 -6.20 -12.92
C LYS A 54 4.29 -6.35 -14.06
N GLU A 55 3.01 -6.52 -13.72
CA GLU A 55 1.91 -6.68 -14.69
C GLU A 55 1.37 -5.32 -15.18
N GLY A 56 1.79 -4.21 -14.55
CA GLY A 56 1.31 -2.87 -14.86
C GLY A 56 0.15 -2.40 -13.98
N PHE A 57 -0.27 -3.19 -13.00
CA PHE A 57 -1.32 -2.80 -12.06
C PHE A 57 -0.79 -1.81 -11.03
N LYS A 58 -1.63 -0.83 -10.71
CA LYS A 58 -1.33 0.21 -9.73
C LYS A 58 -1.40 -0.38 -8.33
N CYS A 59 -0.39 -0.14 -7.51
CA CYS A 59 -0.25 -0.67 -6.17
C CYS A 59 0.11 0.43 -5.17
N VAL A 60 -0.10 0.16 -3.89
CA VAL A 60 0.30 1.05 -2.80
C VAL A 60 1.20 0.29 -1.84
N LEU A 61 2.36 0.86 -1.54
CA LEU A 61 3.30 0.37 -0.54
C LEU A 61 2.97 1.03 0.79
N LEU A 62 2.50 0.23 1.74
CA LEU A 62 2.17 0.64 3.10
C LEU A 62 3.27 0.15 4.05
N ASP A 63 3.93 1.08 4.72
CA ASP A 63 4.93 0.76 5.74
C ASP A 63 4.23 0.51 7.09
N PRO A 64 4.51 -0.62 7.78
CA PRO A 64 3.90 -0.91 9.06
C PRO A 64 4.27 0.10 10.16
N LYS A 65 5.35 0.89 10.01
CA LYS A 65 5.65 2.01 10.91
C LYS A 65 4.55 3.07 10.92
N LEU A 66 3.72 3.13 9.88
CA LEU A 66 2.53 3.97 9.88
C LEU A 66 1.55 3.57 11.00
N LYS A 67 1.52 2.30 11.41
CA LYS A 67 0.69 1.85 12.53
C LYS A 67 1.14 2.48 13.86
N GLU A 68 2.44 2.65 14.05
CA GLU A 68 2.99 3.28 15.26
C GLU A 68 2.76 4.79 15.27
N SER A 69 2.95 5.44 14.13
CA SER A 69 2.80 6.90 14.01
C SER A 69 1.35 7.36 13.88
N SER A 70 0.50 6.58 13.20
CA SER A 70 -0.90 6.91 12.87
C SER A 70 -1.74 5.64 12.65
N PRO A 71 -2.11 4.92 13.73
CA PRO A 71 -2.84 3.65 13.65
C PRO A 71 -4.20 3.78 12.95
N GLN A 72 -4.85 4.94 13.08
CA GLN A 72 -6.12 5.24 12.41
C GLN A 72 -6.00 5.24 10.89
N VAL A 73 -4.93 5.85 10.35
CA VAL A 73 -4.69 5.92 8.90
C VAL A 73 -4.32 4.54 8.37
N TYR A 74 -3.42 3.84 9.07
CA TYR A 74 -3.06 2.47 8.74
C TYR A 74 -4.29 1.55 8.65
N LYS A 75 -5.18 1.62 9.65
CA LYS A 75 -6.43 0.84 9.63
C LYS A 75 -7.34 1.25 8.46
N ALA A 76 -7.52 2.55 8.23
CA ALA A 76 -8.35 3.04 7.13
C ALA A 76 -7.89 2.53 5.76
N ILE A 77 -6.57 2.47 5.52
CA ILE A 77 -5.99 1.94 4.29
C ILE A 77 -6.29 0.44 4.12
N LEU A 78 -6.12 -0.36 5.19
CA LEU A 78 -6.44 -1.78 5.15
C LEU A 78 -7.93 -2.04 4.97
N GLU A 79 -8.78 -1.27 5.65
CA GLU A 79 -10.24 -1.36 5.51
C GLU A 79 -10.66 -1.00 4.07
N PHE A 80 -10.03 0.02 3.46
CA PHE A 80 -10.26 0.36 2.06
C PHE A 80 -9.93 -0.81 1.14
N ALA A 81 -8.76 -1.43 1.33
CA ALA A 81 -8.35 -2.57 0.51
C ALA A 81 -9.35 -3.74 0.65
N LYS A 82 -9.78 -4.06 1.87
CA LYS A 82 -10.79 -5.09 2.14
C LYS A 82 -12.15 -4.75 1.52
N ALA A 83 -12.63 -3.52 1.70
CA ALA A 83 -13.91 -3.07 1.16
C ALA A 83 -13.96 -3.18 -0.37
N ASN A 84 -12.83 -2.95 -1.03
CA ASN A 84 -12.69 -3.02 -2.49
C ASN A 84 -12.20 -4.39 -2.99
N ASN A 85 -12.07 -5.40 -2.12
CA ASN A 85 -11.54 -6.73 -2.45
C ASN A 85 -10.18 -6.68 -3.16
N LEU A 86 -9.32 -5.75 -2.76
CA LEU A 86 -7.97 -5.63 -3.27
C LEU A 86 -7.07 -6.74 -2.70
N LYS A 87 -6.12 -7.19 -3.51
CA LYS A 87 -5.13 -8.17 -3.09
C LYS A 87 -4.10 -7.50 -2.19
N ILE A 88 -4.00 -7.97 -0.96
CA ILE A 88 -3.05 -7.48 0.04
C ILE A 88 -1.94 -8.53 0.15
N CYS A 89 -0.76 -8.20 -0.34
CA CYS A 89 0.44 -9.00 -0.22
C CYS A 89 1.29 -8.45 0.93
N ASN A 90 1.35 -9.21 2.02
CA ASN A 90 2.40 -9.02 3.01
C ASN A 90 3.66 -9.72 2.49
N GLU A 91 4.84 -9.10 2.60
CA GLU A 91 6.13 -9.76 2.28
C GLU A 91 6.47 -10.94 3.22
N ASP A 92 5.47 -11.48 3.91
CA ASP A 92 5.51 -12.65 4.76
C ASP A 92 4.60 -13.73 4.16
N THR A 93 5.07 -14.34 3.08
CA THR A 93 4.66 -15.70 2.76
C THR A 93 5.91 -16.54 2.91
N PRO A 94 6.20 -17.11 4.10
CA PRO A 94 6.90 -18.36 4.11
C PRO A 94 5.99 -19.37 3.40
N GLU A 95 6.40 -19.82 2.21
CA GLU A 95 5.96 -21.10 1.70
C GLU A 95 6.37 -22.16 2.72
N GLU A 96 5.52 -22.43 3.70
CA GLU A 96 5.58 -23.69 4.45
C GLU A 96 4.73 -24.68 3.66
N GLY A 97 5.39 -25.29 2.67
CA GLY A 97 4.99 -26.61 2.23
C GLY A 97 5.07 -27.57 3.43
N SER A 98 4.00 -28.33 3.63
CA SER A 98 4.02 -29.60 4.35
C SER A 98 3.01 -30.52 3.69
#